data_AF-A0A9E5PXN7-F1
#
_entry.id   AF-A0A9E5PXN7-F1
#
_cell.length_a   1.000
_cell.length_b   1.000
_cell.length_c   1.000
_cell.angle_alpha   90.00
_cell.angle_beta   90.00
_cell.angle_gamma   90.00
#
_symmetry.space_group_name_H-M   'P 1'
#
loop_
_entity.id
_entity.type
_entity.pdbx_description
1 polymer ?
#
loop_
_entity_poly.entity_id
_entity_poly.type
_entity_poly.pdbx_seq_one_letter_code
_entity_poly.pdbx_strand_id
1 'polypeptide(L)' 'MKPIYPLRRTCKEVTALIIAREDRELPRLERWALRLHMAMCQACPTFERQVLTMRQAMGRWRHYSEQDASEAN' A
#
# COMPACT_ATOMS: atom_id res chain seq x y z
N MET A 1 -8.04 0.91 24.42
CA MET A 1 -7.14 -0.08 23.77
C MET A 1 -7.95 -0.87 22.76
N LYS A 2 -7.62 -0.79 21.46
CA LYS A 2 -8.31 -1.56 20.42
C LYS A 2 -7.68 -2.97 20.39
N PRO A 3 -8.44 -4.06 20.56
CA PRO A 3 -7.86 -5.37 20.78
C PRO A 3 -7.07 -5.81 19.54
N ILE A 4 -5.81 -6.18 19.79
CA ILE A 4 -4.85 -6.61 18.77
C ILE A 4 -5.14 -8.08 18.46
N TYR A 5 -6.25 -8.34 17.76
CA TYR A 5 -6.49 -9.66 17.17
C TYR A 5 -6.22 -9.57 15.67
N PRO A 6 -5.21 -10.29 15.14
CA PRO A 6 -4.79 -10.21 13.73
C PRO A 6 -5.90 -10.62 12.74
N LEU A 7 -6.93 -11.34 13.21
CA LEU A 7 -8.01 -11.89 12.41
C LEU A 7 -9.31 -11.05 12.42
N ARG A 8 -9.43 -10.04 13.29
CA ARG A 8 -10.60 -9.14 13.34
C ARG A 8 -10.38 -7.79 12.65
N ARG A 9 -9.31 -7.66 11.84
CA ARG A 9 -9.09 -6.46 11.03
C ARG A 9 -10.14 -6.40 9.92
N THR A 10 -10.93 -5.32 9.91
CA THR A 10 -11.92 -5.08 8.85
C THR A 10 -11.23 -4.69 7.55
N CYS A 11 -11.89 -4.84 6.40
CA CYS A 11 -11.35 -4.39 5.11
C CYS A 11 -10.90 -2.92 5.17
N LYS A 12 -11.64 -2.04 5.86
CA LYS A 12 -11.29 -0.63 6.06
C LYS A 12 -9.95 -0.44 6.79
N GLU A 13 -9.68 -1.25 7.81
CA GLU A 13 -8.42 -1.18 8.56
C GLU A 13 -7.25 -1.73 7.72
N VAL A 14 -7.51 -2.74 6.91
CA VAL A 14 -6.53 -3.33 6.00
C VAL A 14 -6.17 -2.38 4.88
N THR A 15 -7.15 -1.71 4.25
CA THR A 15 -6.88 -0.70 3.23
C THR A 15 -6.14 0.50 3.79
N ALA A 16 -6.46 0.93 5.01
CA ALA A 16 -5.69 1.97 5.71
C ALA A 16 -4.23 1.54 5.96
N LEU A 17 -4.00 0.27 6.33
CA LEU A 17 -2.64 -0.26 6.49
C LEU A 17 -1.90 -0.40 5.15
N ILE A 18 -2.58 -0.77 4.07
CA ILE A 18 -2.00 -0.83 2.72
C ILE A 18 -1.48 0.55 2.31
N ILE A 19 -2.27 1.61 2.52
CA ILE A 19 -1.86 2.99 2.24
C ILE A 19 -0.73 3.40 3.19
N ALA A 20 -0.85 3.11 4.49
CA ALA A 20 0.20 3.45 5.45
C ALA A 20 1.54 2.77 5.14
N ARG A 21 1.54 1.57 4.55
CA ARG A 21 2.77 0.87 4.12
C ARG A 21 3.55 1.63 3.04
N GLU A 22 2.86 2.45 2.25
CA GLU A 22 3.46 3.24 1.18
C GLU A 22 4.22 4.45 1.75
N ASP A 23 3.72 5.02 2.85
CA ASP A 23 4.28 6.20 3.50
C ASP A 23 5.30 5.85 4.61
N ARG A 24 5.08 4.72 5.32
CA ARG A 24 5.91 4.29 6.44
C ARG A 24 6.13 2.78 6.49
N GLU A 25 7.22 2.37 7.12
CA GLU A 25 7.48 0.96 7.38
C GLU A 25 6.46 0.38 8.38
N LEU A 26 5.83 -0.74 8.00
CA LEU A 26 4.92 -1.45 8.90
C LEU A 26 5.67 -2.40 9.86
N PRO A 27 5.28 -2.45 11.15
CA PRO A 27 5.73 -3.47 12.09
C PRO A 27 5.50 -4.90 11.57
N ARG A 28 6.42 -5.82 11.88
CA ARG A 28 6.37 -7.22 11.41
C ARG A 28 5.03 -7.92 11.70
N LEU A 29 4.41 -7.63 12.84
CA LEU A 29 3.09 -8.17 13.23
C LEU A 29 1.96 -7.71 12.28
N GLU A 30 1.97 -6.45 11.87
CA GLU A 30 0.94 -5.90 10.98
C GLU A 30 1.07 -6.48 9.57
N ARG A 31 2.30 -6.74 9.12
CA ARG A 31 2.58 -7.42 7.86
C ARG A 31 2.01 -8.84 7.83
N TRP A 32 2.10 -9.59 8.94
CA TRP A 32 1.50 -10.91 9.05
C TRP A 32 -0.03 -10.87 9.07
N ALA A 33 -0.62 -9.92 9.82
CA ALA A 33 -2.07 -9.73 9.82
C ALA A 33 -2.61 -9.39 8.43
N LEU A 34 -1.89 -8.55 7.66
CA LEU A 34 -2.23 -8.21 6.29
C LEU A 34 -2.28 -9.45 5.38
N ARG A 35 -1.25 -10.32 5.47
CA ARG A 35 -1.19 -11.56 4.68
C ARG A 35 -2.33 -12.52 5.00
N LEU A 36 -2.64 -12.70 6.28
CA LEU A 36 -3.77 -13.53 6.71
C LEU A 36 -5.10 -12.98 6.18
N HIS A 37 -5.31 -11.67 6.26
CA HIS A 37 -6.54 -11.06 5.74
C HIS A 37 -6.63 -11.18 4.20
N MET A 38 -5.54 -10.99 3.48
CA MET A 38 -5.49 -11.15 2.02
C MET A 38 -5.76 -12.60 1.58
N ALA A 39 -5.45 -13.60 2.41
CA ALA A 39 -5.78 -15.00 2.12
C ALA A 39 -7.28 -15.30 2.25
N MET A 40 -7.99 -14.59 3.14
CA MET A 40 -9.43 -14.79 3.37
C MET A 40 -10.33 -13.81 2.60
N CYS A 41 -9.81 -12.68 2.13
CA CYS A 41 -10.56 -11.63 1.45
C CYS A 41 -10.08 -11.46 0.00
N GLN A 42 -11.00 -11.52 -0.96
CA GLN A 42 -10.71 -11.33 -2.39
C GLN A 42 -10.61 -9.86 -2.82
N ALA A 43 -11.26 -8.94 -2.09
CA ALA A 43 -11.30 -7.52 -2.46
C ALA A 43 -10.01 -6.77 -2.10
N CYS A 44 -9.44 -7.05 -0.92
CA CYS A 44 -8.26 -6.36 -0.42
C CYS A 44 -7.01 -6.51 -1.30
N PRO A 45 -6.70 -7.70 -1.88
CA PRO A 45 -5.61 -7.85 -2.86
C PRO A 45 -5.80 -7.06 -4.15
N THR A 46 -7.05 -6.82 -4.57
CA THR A 46 -7.35 -5.99 -5.74
C THR A 46 -7.08 -4.52 -5.43
N PHE A 47 -7.50 -4.05 -4.26
CA PHE A 47 -7.20 -2.69 -3.81
C PHE A 47 -5.70 -2.44 -3.69
N GLU A 48 -4.93 -3.38 -3.13
CA GLU A 48 -3.46 -3.26 -3.04
C GLU A 48 -2.83 -3.06 -4.43
N ARG A 49 -3.28 -3.81 -5.44
CA ARG A 49 -2.81 -3.66 -6.82
C ARG A 49 -3.15 -2.29 -7.40
N GLN A 50 -4.34 -1.75 -7.12
CA GLN A 50 -4.71 -0.40 -7.54
C GLN A 50 -3.78 0.66 -6.96
N VAL A 51 -3.49 0.59 -5.66
CA VAL A 51 -2.55 1.52 -4.99
C VAL A 51 -1.15 1.42 -5.59
N LEU A 52 -0.66 0.20 -5.84
CA LEU A 52 0.65 -0.02 -6.47
C LEU A 52 0.72 0.56 -7.89
N THR A 53 -0.35 0.44 -8.67
CA THR A 53 -0.44 1.04 -10.01
C THR A 53 -0.38 2.57 -9.93
N MET A 54 -1.12 3.19 -9.01
CA MET A 54 -1.07 4.65 -8.81
C MET A 54 0.33 5.11 -8.42
N ARG A 55 1.01 4.40 -7.51
CA ARG A 55 2.39 4.70 -7.10
C ARG A 55 3.36 4.65 -8.28
N GLN A 56 3.28 3.60 -9.10
CA GLN A 56 4.15 3.42 -10.25
C GLN A 56 3.93 4.50 -11.31
N ALA A 57 2.68 4.89 -11.56
CA ALA A 57 2.34 5.96 -12.50
C ALA A 57 2.92 7.31 -12.03
N MET A 58 2.76 7.64 -10.75
CA MET A 58 3.33 8.87 -10.17
C MET A 58 4.86 8.86 -10.18
N GLY A 59 5.49 7.72 -9.87
CA GLY A 59 6.95 7.58 -9.94
C GLY A 59 7.48 7.81 -11.35
N ARG A 60 6.82 7.24 -12.36
CA ARG A 60 7.17 7.44 -13.78
C ARG A 60 7.02 8.89 -14.21
N TRP A 61 5.97 9.57 -13.75
CA TRP A 61 5.76 10.98 -14.07
C TRP A 61 6.85 11.89 -13.50
N ARG A 62 7.31 11.65 -12.27
CA ARG A 62 8.45 12.40 -11.70
C ARG A 62 9.72 12.22 -12.52
N HIS A 63 10.01 10.99 -12.92
CA HIS A 63 11.19 10.69 -13.74
C HIS A 63 11.14 11.38 -15.11
N TYR A 64 9.95 11.48 -15.72
CA TYR A 64 9.75 12.24 -16.96
C TYR A 64 10.02 13.74 -16.75
N SER A 65 9.53 14.34 -15.66
CA SER A 65 9.78 15.76 -15.38
C SER A 65 11.25 16.10 -15.10
N GLU A 66 12.01 15.17 -14.52
CA GLU A 66 13.45 15.33 -14.29
C GLU A 66 14.26 15.19 -15.60
N GLN A 67 13.83 14.29 -16.49
CA GLN A 67 14.44 14.10 -17.81
C GLN A 67 14.23 15.33 -18.71
N ASP A 68 13.00 15.85 -18.81
CA ASP A 68 12.69 17.08 -19.55
C ASP A 68 13.49 18.30 -19.01
N ALA A 69 13.68 18.37 -17.68
CA ALA A 69 14.48 19.44 -17.06
C ALA A 69 15.99 19.31 -17.33
N SER A 70 16.49 18.09 -17.51
CA SER A 70 17.90 17.82 -17.83
C SER A 70 18.25 18.03 -19.31
N GLU A 71 17.30 17.84 -20.22
CA GLU A 71 17.48 18.11 -21.65
C GLU A 71 17.32 19.60 -22.01
N ALA A 72 16.75 20.41 -21.10
CA ALA A 72 16.59 21.86 -21.26
C ALA A 72 17.78 22.70 -20.72
N ASN A 73 18.85 22.07 -20.22
CA ASN A 73 20.09 22.72 -19.76
C ASN A 73 21.25 22.37 -20.72
#